data_AF-A0A1J3FG36-F1
#
_entry.id   AF-A0A1J3FG36-F1
#
_cell.length_a   1.000
_cell.length_b   1.000
_cell.length_c   1.000
_cell.angle_alpha   90.00
_cell.angle_beta   90.00
_cell.angle_gamma   90.00
#
_symmetry.space_group_name_H-M   'P 1'
#
loop_
_entity.id
_entity.type
_entity.pdbx_description
1 polymer ?
#
loop_
_entity_poly.entity_id
_entity_poly.type
_entity_poly.pdbx_seq_one_letter_code
_entity_poly.pdbx_strand_id
1 'polypeptide(L)'
;VPFAQAFEEATESTLFRFMIPPFIWKPMRFFDIGYEKGLRKAVKVVHEFVDKMVVDRICKLKEEETLGNRSDVLSRIIEIESHKKSDEKDPSTIRFFRQFCTSFILAGRDTSSVALSWFFWMIQKHPEVENKIISEVRAILRQRADHKTSKNESLFTVKELNDMV
;
A
#
# COMPACT_ATOMS: atom_id res chain seq x y z
N VAL A 1 -0.90 -12.14 -9.75
CA VAL A 1 -2.12 -11.30 -9.86
C VAL A 1 -1.87 -10.25 -10.95
N PRO A 2 -2.79 -10.04 -11.91
CA PRO A 2 -2.58 -9.12 -13.04
C PRO A 2 -2.17 -7.70 -12.64
N PHE A 3 -2.71 -7.20 -11.51
CA PHE A 3 -2.35 -5.89 -10.95
C PHE A 3 -0.86 -5.78 -10.59
N ALA A 4 -0.29 -6.79 -9.92
CA ALA A 4 1.07 -6.70 -9.40
C ALA A 4 2.11 -6.61 -10.53
N GLN A 5 1.88 -7.35 -11.62
CA GLN A 5 2.70 -7.33 -12.83
C GLN A 5 2.54 -6.01 -13.60
N ALA A 6 1.30 -5.53 -13.77
CA ALA A 6 1.06 -4.24 -14.41
C ALA A 6 1.63 -3.07 -13.61
N PHE A 7 1.63 -3.16 -12.27
CA PHE A 7 2.24 -2.15 -11.41
C PHE A 7 3.75 -2.10 -11.60
N GLU A 8 4.41 -3.26 -11.64
CA GLU A 8 5.86 -3.40 -11.87
C GLU A 8 6.26 -2.94 -13.29
N GLU A 9 5.50 -3.33 -14.32
CA GLU A 9 5.72 -2.85 -15.69
C GLU A 9 5.56 -1.32 -15.79
N ALA A 10 4.60 -0.74 -15.06
CA ALA A 10 4.39 0.70 -15.02
C ALA A 10 5.53 1.44 -14.31
N THR A 11 6.04 0.91 -13.18
CA THR A 11 7.17 1.53 -12.48
C THR A 11 8.45 1.43 -13.30
N GLU A 12 8.76 0.25 -13.85
CA GLU A 12 9.92 0.04 -14.73
C GLU A 12 9.85 0.95 -15.96
N SER A 13 8.71 0.99 -16.66
CA SER A 13 8.53 1.86 -17.83
C SER A 13 8.63 3.35 -17.48
N THR A 14 8.25 3.75 -16.26
CA THR A 14 8.38 5.13 -15.78
C THR A 14 9.84 5.49 -15.50
N LEU A 15 10.68 4.54 -15.04
CA LEU A 15 12.12 4.76 -14.87
C LEU A 15 12.81 5.09 -16.19
N PHE A 16 12.37 4.49 -17.30
CA PHE A 16 12.90 4.85 -18.62
C PHE A 16 12.64 6.31 -18.99
N ARG A 17 11.52 6.92 -18.56
CA ARG A 17 11.29 8.37 -18.76
C ARG A 17 12.26 9.26 -17.98
N PHE A 18 12.82 8.76 -16.87
CA PHE A 18 13.83 9.47 -16.10
C PHE A 18 15.21 9.41 -16.77
N MET A 19 15.54 8.27 -17.39
CA MET A 19 16.80 8.07 -18.10
C MET A 19 16.80 8.71 -19.50
N ILE A 20 15.66 8.73 -20.17
CA ILE A 20 15.53 9.19 -21.56
C ILE A 20 15.10 10.66 -21.58
N PRO A 21 15.75 11.54 -22.35
CA PRO A 21 15.35 12.94 -22.46
C PRO A 21 13.92 13.15 -23.02
N PRO A 22 13.23 14.23 -22.60
CA PRO A 22 11.86 14.56 -23.03
C PRO A 22 11.63 14.64 -24.53
N PHE A 23 12.64 14.98 -25.32
CA PHE A 23 12.51 15.06 -26.77
C PHE A 23 12.46 13.69 -27.47
N ILE A 24 12.80 12.60 -26.78
CA ILE A 24 12.75 11.23 -27.32
C ILE A 24 11.47 10.52 -26.89
N TRP A 25 11.17 10.53 -25.59
CA TRP A 25 10.00 9.78 -25.10
C TRP A 25 8.67 10.46 -25.40
N LYS A 26 8.60 11.80 -25.52
CA LYS A 26 7.35 12.50 -25.88
C LYS A 26 6.84 12.11 -27.28
N PRO A 27 7.67 12.07 -28.34
CA PRO A 27 7.28 11.49 -29.62
C PRO A 27 6.87 10.02 -29.50
N MET A 28 7.61 9.17 -28.78
CA MET A 28 7.26 7.76 -28.60
C MET A 28 5.90 7.57 -27.91
N ARG A 29 5.58 8.45 -26.95
CA ARG A 29 4.28 8.51 -26.29
C ARG A 29 3.17 8.96 -27.25
N PHE A 30 3.46 9.93 -28.11
CA PHE A 30 2.51 10.43 -29.11
C PHE A 30 2.16 9.36 -30.14
N PHE A 31 3.17 8.65 -30.67
CA PHE A 31 2.98 7.56 -31.62
C PHE A 31 2.56 6.22 -30.98
N ASP A 32 2.55 6.13 -29.65
CA ASP A 32 2.23 4.92 -28.89
C ASP A 32 3.11 3.72 -29.26
N ILE A 33 4.44 3.93 -29.25
CA ILE A 33 5.44 2.94 -29.68
C ILE A 33 6.34 2.54 -28.50
N GLY A 34 6.76 1.27 -28.48
CA GLY A 34 7.76 0.76 -27.53
C GLY A 34 7.27 0.71 -26.09
N TYR A 35 8.13 1.09 -25.14
CA TYR A 35 7.85 1.06 -23.70
C TYR A 35 6.72 2.02 -23.29
N GLU A 36 6.50 3.12 -24.02
CA GLU A 36 5.38 4.05 -23.75
C GLU A 36 4.01 3.41 -23.98
N LYS A 37 3.91 2.49 -24.95
CA LYS A 37 2.70 1.69 -25.18
C LYS A 37 2.45 0.70 -24.06
N GLY A 38 3.52 0.02 -23.60
CA GLY A 38 3.49 -0.87 -22.44
C GLY A 38 3.03 -0.11 -21.19
N LEU A 39 3.66 1.03 -20.91
CA LEU A 39 3.29 1.92 -19.82
C LEU A 39 1.83 2.36 -19.86
N ARG A 40 1.30 2.72 -21.03
CA ARG A 40 -0.13 3.08 -21.16
C ARG A 40 -1.06 1.93 -20.78
N LYS A 41 -0.75 0.71 -21.24
CA LYS A 41 -1.53 -0.50 -20.91
C LYS A 41 -1.43 -0.84 -19.43
N ALA A 42 -0.22 -0.83 -18.89
CA ALA A 42 0.08 -1.11 -17.51
C ALA A 42 -0.64 -0.15 -16.56
N VAL A 43 -0.54 1.17 -16.83
CA VAL A 43 -1.26 2.21 -16.08
C VAL A 43 -2.78 2.04 -16.18
N LYS A 44 -3.30 1.62 -17.34
CA LYS A 44 -4.73 1.36 -17.50
C LYS A 44 -5.21 0.23 -16.58
N VAL A 45 -4.48 -0.88 -16.51
CA VAL A 45 -4.80 -2.01 -15.61
C VAL A 45 -4.73 -1.59 -14.14
N VAL A 46 -3.71 -0.82 -13.76
CA VAL A 46 -3.57 -0.27 -12.40
C VAL A 46 -4.75 0.63 -12.06
N HIS A 47 -5.11 1.55 -12.96
CA HIS A 47 -6.22 2.46 -12.76
C HIS A 47 -7.56 1.72 -12.65
N GLU A 48 -7.84 0.76 -13.54
CA GLU A 48 -9.08 -0.04 -13.49
C GLU A 48 -9.22 -0.82 -12.17
N PHE A 49 -8.12 -1.40 -11.69
CA PHE A 49 -8.12 -2.10 -10.40
C PHE A 49 -8.41 -1.17 -9.24
N VAL A 50 -7.73 -0.01 -9.19
CA VAL A 50 -7.91 0.97 -8.10
C VAL A 50 -9.30 1.61 -8.17
N ASP A 51 -9.78 1.97 -9.37
CA ASP A 51 -11.11 2.54 -9.56
C ASP A 51 -12.18 1.55 -9.07
N LYS A 52 -12.05 0.26 -9.41
CA LYS A 52 -12.93 -0.79 -8.88
C LYS A 52 -12.88 -0.88 -7.36
N MET A 53 -11.68 -0.90 -6.77
CA MET A 53 -11.51 -0.98 -5.32
C MET A 53 -12.17 0.21 -4.60
N VAL A 54 -12.00 1.43 -5.13
CA VAL A 54 -12.60 2.65 -4.56
C VAL A 54 -14.13 2.59 -4.67
N VAL A 55 -14.67 2.26 -5.84
CA VAL A 55 -16.13 2.15 -6.05
C VAL A 55 -16.73 1.07 -5.15
N ASP A 56 -16.12 -0.12 -5.11
CA ASP A 56 -16.56 -1.22 -4.25
C ASP A 56 -16.56 -0.79 -2.77
N ARG A 57 -15.57 0.00 -2.33
CA ARG A 57 -15.51 0.49 -0.96
C ARG A 57 -16.57 1.54 -0.65
N ILE A 58 -16.81 2.49 -1.55
CA ILE A 58 -17.87 3.50 -1.41
C ILE A 58 -19.24 2.82 -1.34
N CYS A 59 -19.51 1.82 -2.19
CA CYS A 59 -20.78 1.07 -2.15
C CYS A 59 -20.96 0.36 -0.80
N LYS A 60 -19.92 -0.34 -0.31
CA LYS A 60 -19.97 -1.02 0.99
C LYS A 60 -20.22 -0.07 2.15
N LEU A 61 -19.61 1.11 2.16
CA LEU A 61 -19.81 2.09 3.23
C LEU A 61 -21.26 2.60 3.30
N LYS A 62 -21.97 2.65 2.16
CA LYS A 62 -23.39 3.04 2.11
C LYS A 62 -24.31 1.92 2.62
N GLU A 63 -23.99 0.68 2.31
CA GLU A 63 -24.73 -0.48 2.76
C GLU A 63 -24.49 -0.76 4.26
N GLU A 64 -23.30 -0.43 4.77
CA GLU A 64 -22.82 -0.71 6.12
C GLU A 64 -23.01 0.48 7.10
N GLU A 65 -23.92 1.44 6.86
CA GLU A 65 -24.23 2.59 7.77
C GLU A 65 -24.47 2.22 9.25
N THR A 66 -24.55 0.92 9.58
CA THR A 66 -24.83 0.35 10.91
C THR A 66 -23.66 -0.40 11.58
N LEU A 67 -22.54 -0.70 10.92
CA LEU A 67 -21.44 -1.45 11.54
C LEU A 67 -20.26 -0.54 11.89
N GLY A 68 -20.48 0.24 12.96
CA GLY A 68 -19.40 0.88 13.68
C GLY A 68 -18.27 -0.12 13.97
N ASN A 69 -17.04 0.37 13.77
CA ASN A 69 -15.78 -0.11 14.37
C ASN A 69 -14.76 -0.86 13.48
N ARG A 70 -14.92 -0.94 12.15
CA ARG A 70 -13.82 -1.34 11.24
C ARG A 70 -13.67 -0.39 10.03
N SER A 71 -13.25 0.85 10.29
CA SER A 71 -12.83 1.78 9.23
C SER A 71 -11.36 1.52 8.86
N ASP A 72 -11.12 1.07 7.63
CA ASP A 72 -9.78 1.07 7.07
C ASP A 72 -9.36 2.50 6.67
N VAL A 73 -8.08 2.68 6.32
CA VAL A 73 -7.53 4.00 5.96
C VAL A 73 -8.31 4.62 4.80
N LEU A 74 -8.69 3.82 3.79
CA LEU A 74 -9.44 4.31 2.64
C LEU A 74 -10.86 4.72 3.05
N SER A 75 -11.54 3.95 3.91
CA SER A 75 -12.85 4.33 4.47
C SER A 75 -12.81 5.67 5.16
N ARG A 76 -11.83 5.87 6.06
CA ARG A 76 -11.70 7.10 6.82
C ARG A 76 -11.45 8.31 5.91
N ILE A 77 -10.65 8.12 4.86
CA ILE A 77 -10.37 9.18 3.90
C ILE A 77 -11.60 9.48 3.03
N ILE A 78 -12.38 8.47 2.65
CA ILE A 78 -13.65 8.64 1.94
C ILE A 78 -14.64 9.44 2.80
N GLU A 79 -14.81 9.08 4.08
CA GLU A 79 -15.67 9.80 5.03
C GLU A 79 -15.25 11.27 5.17
N ILE A 80 -13.95 11.55 5.32
CA ILE A 80 -13.43 12.93 5.43
C ILE A 80 -13.73 13.75 4.16
N GLU A 81 -13.61 13.15 2.98
CA GLU A 81 -13.81 13.84 1.71
C GLU A 81 -15.30 13.98 1.34
N SER A 82 -16.15 13.02 1.72
CA SER A 82 -17.61 13.13 1.53
C SER A 82 -18.22 14.23 2.39
N HIS A 83 -17.68 14.50 3.58
CA HIS A 83 -18.08 15.66 4.37
C HIS A 83 -17.73 17.02 3.73
N LYS A 84 -16.80 17.06 2.76
CA LYS A 84 -16.38 18.30 2.08
C LYS A 84 -17.04 18.53 0.72
N LYS A 85 -17.53 17.47 0.06
CA LYS A 85 -18.11 17.54 -1.29
C LYS A 85 -19.50 16.91 -1.31
N SER A 86 -20.44 17.60 -1.94
CA SER A 86 -21.85 17.21 -2.02
C SER A 86 -22.12 15.93 -2.83
N ASP A 87 -21.18 15.46 -3.65
CA ASP A 87 -21.38 14.31 -4.54
C ASP A 87 -20.17 13.35 -4.53
N GLU A 88 -20.31 12.23 -3.82
CA GLU A 88 -19.27 11.19 -3.71
C GLU A 88 -19.02 10.44 -5.02
N LYS A 89 -19.97 10.49 -5.97
CA LYS A 89 -19.87 9.84 -7.30
C LYS A 89 -19.30 10.76 -8.38
N ASP A 90 -18.88 11.97 -8.03
CA ASP A 90 -18.22 12.86 -8.98
C ASP A 90 -16.94 12.19 -9.54
N PRO A 91 -16.77 12.11 -10.87
CA PRO A 91 -15.54 11.64 -11.50
C PRO A 91 -14.26 12.30 -10.98
N SER A 92 -14.34 13.55 -10.48
CA SER A 92 -13.19 14.23 -9.87
C SER A 92 -12.75 13.58 -8.55
N THR A 93 -13.70 13.08 -7.76
CA THR A 93 -13.49 12.44 -6.47
C THR A 93 -12.90 11.05 -6.66
N ILE A 94 -13.43 10.25 -7.60
CA ILE A 94 -12.86 8.94 -7.95
C ILE A 94 -11.41 9.09 -8.44
N ARG A 95 -11.14 10.09 -9.28
CA ARG A 95 -9.77 10.39 -9.75
C ARG A 95 -8.83 10.73 -8.60
N PHE A 96 -9.29 11.49 -7.61
CA PHE A 96 -8.49 11.82 -6.42
C PHE A 96 -8.14 10.56 -5.62
N PHE A 97 -9.13 9.73 -5.27
CA PHE A 97 -8.86 8.48 -4.55
C PHE A 97 -7.96 7.55 -5.34
N ARG A 98 -8.12 7.48 -6.66
CA ARG A 98 -7.21 6.71 -7.51
C ARG A 98 -5.77 7.17 -7.38
N GLN A 99 -5.52 8.48 -7.46
CA GLN A 99 -4.18 9.05 -7.29
C GLN A 99 -3.63 8.78 -5.89
N PHE A 100 -4.47 8.92 -4.86
CA PHE A 100 -4.10 8.63 -3.48
C PHE A 100 -3.71 7.15 -3.30
N CYS A 101 -4.58 6.22 -3.66
CA CYS A 101 -4.34 4.78 -3.52
C CYS A 101 -3.12 4.33 -4.33
N THR A 102 -2.96 4.83 -5.56
CA THR A 102 -1.78 4.51 -6.39
C THR A 102 -0.50 4.99 -5.71
N SER A 103 -0.49 6.21 -5.17
CA SER A 103 0.67 6.77 -4.48
C SER A 103 0.98 6.04 -3.16
N PHE A 104 -0.05 5.67 -2.41
CA PHE A 104 0.08 4.92 -1.15
C PHE A 104 0.65 3.52 -1.39
N ILE A 105 0.15 2.79 -2.40
CA ILE A 105 0.66 1.46 -2.78
C ILE A 105 2.12 1.58 -3.24
N LEU A 106 2.45 2.58 -4.05
CA LEU A 106 3.80 2.83 -4.52
C LEU A 106 4.77 3.07 -3.37
N ALA A 107 4.40 3.94 -2.43
CA ALA A 107 5.21 4.24 -1.26
C ALA A 107 5.42 2.99 -0.39
N GLY A 108 4.37 2.22 -0.12
CA GLY A 108 4.44 1.09 0.81
C GLY A 108 5.14 -0.14 0.24
N ARG A 109 4.87 -0.52 -1.01
CA ARG A 109 5.33 -1.79 -1.58
C ARG A 109 6.84 -1.83 -1.79
N ASP A 110 7.37 -0.93 -2.61
CA ASP A 110 8.73 -1.06 -3.11
C ASP A 110 9.75 -0.65 -2.04
N THR A 111 9.48 0.42 -1.28
CA THR A 111 10.39 0.90 -0.24
C THR A 111 10.49 -0.07 0.94
N SER A 112 9.36 -0.60 1.43
CA SER A 112 9.34 -1.55 2.54
C SER A 112 9.94 -2.89 2.12
N SER A 113 9.72 -3.33 0.87
CA SER A 113 10.32 -4.56 0.35
C SER A 113 11.85 -4.48 0.34
N VAL A 114 12.42 -3.37 -0.14
CA VAL A 114 13.87 -3.14 -0.11
C VAL A 114 14.37 -3.05 1.34
N ALA A 115 13.70 -2.28 2.20
CA ALA A 115 14.07 -2.13 3.61
C ALA A 115 14.10 -3.48 4.34
N LEU A 116 13.07 -4.32 4.17
CA LEU A 116 13.02 -5.65 4.76
C LEU A 116 14.08 -6.58 4.20
N SER A 117 14.37 -6.50 2.90
CA SER A 117 15.45 -7.31 2.29
C SER A 117 16.80 -6.99 2.92
N TRP A 118 17.12 -5.70 3.11
CA TRP A 118 18.32 -5.26 3.81
C TRP A 118 18.31 -5.64 5.29
N PHE A 119 17.16 -5.50 5.96
CA PHE A 119 16.99 -5.87 7.35
C PHE A 119 17.32 -7.35 7.60
N PHE A 120 16.73 -8.27 6.82
CA PHE A 120 17.00 -9.70 6.97
C PHE A 120 18.43 -10.07 6.58
N TRP A 121 18.98 -9.40 5.55
CA TRP A 121 20.38 -9.58 5.19
C TRP A 121 21.32 -9.17 6.33
N MET A 122 21.06 -8.03 6.99
CA MET A 122 21.83 -7.57 8.15
C MET A 122 21.70 -8.52 9.34
N ILE A 123 20.49 -9.00 9.65
CA ILE A 123 20.27 -9.98 10.74
C ILE A 123 21.09 -11.23 10.51
N GLN A 124 21.05 -11.78 9.29
CA GLN A 124 21.81 -12.98 8.95
C GLN A 124 23.33 -12.80 9.11
N LYS A 125 23.85 -11.58 8.92
CA LYS A 125 25.27 -11.25 9.08
C LYS A 125 25.68 -10.97 10.53
N HIS A 126 24.72 -10.76 11.43
CA HIS A 126 24.93 -10.38 12.82
C HIS A 126 24.15 -11.28 13.79
N PRO A 127 24.60 -12.53 14.02
CA PRO A 127 23.91 -13.48 14.91
C PRO A 127 23.71 -12.96 16.34
N GLU A 128 24.59 -12.07 16.81
CA GLU A 128 24.45 -11.39 18.09
C GLU A 128 23.22 -10.48 18.17
N VAL A 129 22.87 -9.81 17.06
CA VAL A 129 21.67 -8.96 16.96
C VAL A 129 20.44 -9.86 16.82
N GLU A 130 20.51 -10.90 16.00
CA GLU A 130 19.43 -11.89 15.87
C GLU A 130 19.02 -12.47 17.24
N ASN A 131 20.01 -12.92 18.03
CA ASN A 131 19.77 -13.48 19.35
C ASN A 131 19.12 -12.47 20.31
N LYS A 132 19.47 -11.18 20.22
CA LYS A 132 18.85 -10.12 21.02
C LYS A 132 17.38 -9.93 20.64
N ILE A 133 17.09 -9.79 19.34
CA ILE A 133 15.72 -9.65 18.82
C ILE A 133 14.86 -10.84 19.26
N ILE A 134 15.36 -12.07 19.10
CA ILE A 134 14.64 -13.28 19.51
C ILE A 134 14.41 -13.30 21.03
N SER A 135 15.40 -12.90 21.82
CA SER A 135 15.28 -12.88 23.28
C SER A 135 14.23 -11.88 23.75
N GLU A 136 14.19 -10.68 23.14
CA GLU A 136 13.19 -9.66 23.41
C GLU A 136 11.77 -10.14 23.06
N VAL A 137 11.57 -10.67 21.85
CA VAL A 137 10.29 -11.22 21.41
C VAL A 137 9.81 -12.32 22.36
N ARG A 138 10.70 -13.23 22.79
CA ARG A 138 10.36 -14.28 23.75
C ARG A 138 10.01 -13.73 25.14
N ALA A 139 10.70 -12.68 25.60
CA ALA A 139 10.42 -12.07 26.89
C ALA A 139 9.01 -11.47 26.94
N ILE A 140 8.62 -10.75 25.90
CA ILE A 140 7.28 -10.15 25.77
C ILE A 140 6.20 -11.24 25.68
N LEU A 141 6.42 -12.27 24.86
CA LEU A 141 5.48 -13.39 24.73
C LEU A 141 5.29 -14.16 26.06
N ARG A 142 6.34 -14.28 26.89
CA ARG A 142 6.23 -14.88 28.23
C ARG A 142 5.40 -14.03 29.18
N GLN A 143 5.61 -12.71 29.21
CA GLN A 143 4.80 -11.79 30.03
C GLN A 143 3.30 -11.90 29.69
N ARG A 144 2.98 -12.11 28.42
CA ARG A 144 1.59 -12.32 27.95
C ARG A 144 0.99 -13.65 28.41
N ALA A 145 1.78 -14.72 28.54
CA ALA A 145 1.29 -16.03 28.99
C ALA A 145 0.95 -16.03 30.49
N ASP A 146 1.68 -15.27 31.30
CA ASP A 146 1.44 -15.14 32.74
C ASP A 146 0.18 -14.31 33.04
N HIS A 147 -0.18 -13.37 32.15
CA HIS A 147 -1.45 -12.64 32.18
C HIS A 147 -2.52 -13.36 31.33
N LYS A 148 -3.33 -14.24 31.93
CA LYS A 148 -4.52 -14.87 31.30
C LYS A 148 -5.50 -13.81 30.74
N THR A 149 -5.22 -13.29 29.55
CA THR A 149 -6.06 -12.30 28.88
C THR A 149 -6.49 -12.87 27.54
N SER A 150 -7.80 -12.84 27.35
CA SER A 150 -8.59 -13.32 26.23
C SER A 150 -7.88 -13.40 24.88
N LYS A 151 -8.17 -14.47 24.14
CA LYS A 151 -7.81 -14.71 22.73
C LYS A 151 -8.24 -13.51 21.84
N ASN A 152 -7.43 -12.47 21.79
CA ASN A 152 -7.48 -11.49 20.71
C ASN A 152 -6.46 -11.91 19.65
N GLU A 153 -6.91 -12.00 18.40
CA GLU A 153 -6.14 -12.46 17.23
C GLU A 153 -4.96 -11.55 16.85
N SER A 154 -4.65 -10.50 17.62
CA SER A 154 -3.49 -9.64 17.42
C SER A 154 -2.21 -10.26 18.00
N LEU A 155 -1.20 -10.45 17.14
CA LEU A 155 0.12 -10.98 17.50
C LEU A 155 0.85 -10.12 18.55
N PHE A 156 0.75 -8.79 18.48
CA PHE A 156 1.22 -7.86 19.51
C PHE A 156 0.24 -6.70 19.71
N THR A 157 0.14 -6.19 20.94
CA THR A 157 -0.59 -4.96 21.26
C THR A 157 0.28 -3.73 21.05
N VAL A 158 -0.32 -2.54 20.91
CA VAL A 158 0.43 -1.27 20.75
C VAL A 158 1.37 -1.01 21.92
N LYS A 159 0.99 -1.43 23.15
CA LYS A 159 1.85 -1.32 24.32
C LYS A 159 3.08 -2.22 24.19
N GLU A 160 2.86 -3.49 23.84
CA GLU A 160 3.94 -4.45 23.62
C GLU A 160 4.91 -4.01 22.51
N LEU A 161 4.41 -3.36 21.46
CA LEU A 161 5.26 -2.80 20.39
C LEU A 161 6.09 -1.60 20.87
N ASN A 162 5.57 -0.77 21.78
CA ASN A 162 6.33 0.33 22.37
C ASN A 162 7.39 -0.16 23.36
N ASP A 163 7.21 -1.36 23.91
CA ASP A 163 8.14 -1.98 24.85
C ASP A 163 9.28 -2.74 24.12
N MET A 164 9.21 -2.89 22.79
CA MET A 164 10.31 -3.40 21.95
C MET A 164 11.30 -2.27 21.63
N VAL A 165 12.59 -2.48 21.88
CA VAL A 165 13.69 -1.51 21.70
C VAL A 165 14.72 -2.00 20.70
#